data_AF-A0AA88VL22-F1
#
_entry.id   AF-A0AA88VL22-F1
#
_cell.length_a   1.000
_cell.length_b   1.000
_cell.length_c   1.000
_cell.angle_alpha   90.00
_cell.angle_beta   90.00
_cell.angle_gamma   90.00
#
_symmetry.space_group_name_H-M   'P 1'
#
loop_
_entity.id
_entity.type
_entity.pdbx_description
1 polymer ?
#
loop_
_entity_poly.entity_id
_entity_poly.type
_entity_poly.pdbx_seq_one_letter_code
_entity_poly.pdbx_strand_id
1 'polypeptide(L)'
;FEREHSGEMELPAQVKVGREEEISEEAVETTLRRALRYYSTLQAEDGHWPGDYAGPLFLLPGLVRLLLLSSPTLYAFDAPFMLLVPSNRLCFSVQDVLVHSPKEEQVIGLSVIGALDTGLPENHQREIRRYLYNHQVLGVYEWSGNNPLPPEIWLLPYFLPIHPGLFHINAQMCVGYNGSQLWDVVFAVQAILETNLIDKSSLMLRRAHEYIKNSQVALLLSQMPSNIVGEPIAQDGLFNAVNLILTLQNNNGGFATYELTRSYDWLEVINPAETFGDIIIDYQYVECTSAAIQGLGLFMKLYPVHRRQEIEACITKAVRFIESIQLPDGSWYVIFPLC
;
A
#
# COMPACT_ATOMS: atom_id res chain seq x y z
N PHE A 1 25.28 0.89 7.84
CA PHE A 1 26.60 0.87 8.51
C PHE A 1 27.52 -0.22 7.95
N GLU A 2 27.03 -1.43 7.64
CA GLU A 2 27.89 -2.57 7.22
C GLU A 2 27.95 -2.86 5.71
N ARG A 3 27.10 -2.27 4.85
CA ARG A 3 27.35 -2.34 3.38
C ARG A 3 28.65 -1.62 2.98
N GLU A 4 29.07 -0.63 3.76
CA GLU A 4 30.30 0.13 3.55
C GLU A 4 31.45 -0.31 4.50
N HIS A 5 31.18 -1.20 5.46
CA HIS A 5 32.19 -1.76 6.37
C HIS A 5 32.12 -3.28 6.33
N SER A 6 33.04 -3.88 5.59
CA SER A 6 33.29 -5.32 5.46
C SER A 6 33.84 -5.94 6.76
N GLY A 7 33.11 -5.80 7.87
CA GLY A 7 33.36 -6.49 9.14
C GLY A 7 32.26 -7.52 9.39
N GLU A 8 32.61 -8.69 9.93
CA GLU A 8 31.64 -9.73 10.30
C GLU A 8 30.55 -9.16 11.22
N MET A 9 29.29 -9.39 10.84
CA MET A 9 28.11 -8.87 11.55
C MET A 9 27.88 -9.65 12.85
N GLU A 10 28.44 -9.17 13.96
CA GLU A 10 28.15 -9.71 15.29
C GLU A 10 26.81 -9.18 15.82
N LEU A 11 25.73 -9.94 15.64
CA LEU A 11 24.45 -9.63 16.27
C LEU A 11 24.51 -9.97 17.78
N PRO A 12 23.87 -9.15 18.65
CA PRO A 12 23.69 -9.52 20.05
C PRO A 12 23.09 -10.93 20.19
N ALA A 13 23.51 -11.67 21.21
CA ALA A 13 23.02 -13.02 21.47
C ALA A 13 21.48 -13.04 21.54
N GLN A 14 20.88 -14.08 20.98
CA GLN A 14 19.42 -14.19 20.98
C GLN A 14 18.95 -14.47 22.40
N VAL A 15 18.08 -13.60 22.91
CA VAL A 15 17.37 -13.84 24.17
C VAL A 15 16.15 -14.71 23.87
N LYS A 16 15.99 -15.83 24.58
CA LYS A 16 14.80 -16.68 24.52
C LYS A 16 14.08 -16.53 25.86
N VAL A 17 12.77 -16.25 25.80
CA VAL A 17 11.92 -16.11 26.99
C VAL A 17 10.88 -17.22 26.97
N GLY A 18 10.69 -17.91 28.10
CA GLY A 18 9.65 -18.93 28.27
C GLY A 18 8.24 -18.33 28.28
N ARG A 19 7.21 -19.16 28.04
CA ARG A 19 5.79 -18.72 27.94
C ARG A 19 5.23 -18.04 29.21
N GLU A 20 5.85 -18.25 30.36
CA GLU A 20 5.39 -17.77 31.67
C GLU A 20 6.47 -16.98 32.44
N GLU A 21 7.59 -16.65 31.78
CA GLU A 21 8.68 -15.90 32.42
C GLU A 21 8.43 -14.38 32.32
N GLU A 22 8.76 -13.67 33.40
CA GLU A 22 8.68 -12.21 33.44
C GLU A 22 9.72 -11.61 32.50
N ILE A 23 9.28 -10.76 31.56
CA ILE A 23 10.14 -10.16 30.54
C ILE A 23 10.92 -9.01 31.19
N SER A 24 12.26 -9.13 31.23
CA SER A 24 13.12 -8.04 31.72
C SER A 24 13.29 -6.92 30.68
N GLU A 25 13.48 -5.69 31.16
CA GLU A 25 13.77 -4.53 30.31
C GLU A 25 15.03 -4.73 29.46
N GLU A 26 16.06 -5.36 30.03
CA GLU A 26 17.30 -5.71 29.34
C GLU A 26 17.08 -6.71 28.19
N ALA A 27 16.16 -7.65 28.34
CA ALA A 27 15.79 -8.60 27.29
C ALA A 27 15.09 -7.88 26.12
N VAL A 28 14.19 -6.93 26.41
CA VAL A 28 13.53 -6.10 25.41
C VAL A 28 14.55 -5.24 24.67
N GLU A 29 15.41 -4.53 25.40
CA GLU A 29 16.41 -3.65 24.83
C GLU A 29 17.39 -4.42 23.91
N THR A 30 17.86 -5.58 24.36
CA THR A 30 18.74 -6.46 23.57
C THR A 30 18.06 -6.92 22.27
N THR A 31 16.78 -7.27 22.36
CA THR A 31 15.98 -7.70 21.20
C THR A 31 15.75 -6.55 20.22
N LEU A 32 15.38 -5.36 20.71
CA LEU A 32 15.23 -4.16 19.89
C LEU A 32 16.55 -3.78 19.21
N ARG A 33 17.68 -3.83 19.94
CA ARG A 33 19.01 -3.57 19.38
C ARG A 33 19.35 -4.52 18.24
N ARG A 34 19.07 -5.82 18.43
CA ARG A 34 19.27 -6.83 17.39
C ARG A 34 18.38 -6.59 16.18
N ALA A 35 17.10 -6.27 16.40
CA ALA A 35 16.14 -5.97 15.34
C ALA A 35 16.53 -4.73 14.54
N LEU A 36 16.85 -3.62 15.21
CA LEU A 36 17.31 -2.38 14.56
C LEU A 36 18.58 -2.60 13.76
N ARG A 37 19.54 -3.36 14.30
CA ARG A 37 20.79 -3.67 13.59
C ARG A 37 20.51 -4.43 12.30
N TYR A 38 19.68 -5.48 12.36
CA TYR A 38 19.26 -6.21 11.17
C TYR A 38 18.49 -5.31 10.19
N TYR A 39 17.50 -4.57 10.66
CA TYR A 39 16.64 -3.71 9.84
C TYR A 39 17.44 -2.57 9.16
N SER A 40 18.52 -2.10 9.78
CA SER A 40 19.45 -1.13 9.19
C SER A 40 20.17 -1.65 7.94
N THR A 41 20.36 -2.97 7.83
CA THR A 41 21.01 -3.59 6.67
C THR A 41 20.11 -3.64 5.43
N LEU A 42 18.80 -3.51 5.65
CA LEU A 42 17.79 -3.55 4.59
C LEU A 42 17.58 -2.17 3.94
N GLN A 43 17.99 -1.08 4.60
CA GLN A 43 17.80 0.28 4.08
C GLN A 43 18.63 0.49 2.79
N ALA A 44 17.98 1.01 1.76
CA ALA A 44 18.60 1.40 0.51
C ALA A 44 19.47 2.68 0.66
N GLU A 45 20.28 2.96 -0.36
CA GLU A 45 21.23 4.08 -0.35
C GLU A 45 20.55 5.44 -0.36
N ASP A 46 19.42 5.56 -1.06
CA ASP A 46 18.56 6.74 -1.11
C ASP A 46 17.69 6.91 0.15
N GLY A 47 17.73 5.95 1.08
CA GLY A 47 17.12 6.04 2.40
C GLY A 47 15.78 5.35 2.58
N HIS A 48 15.21 4.73 1.55
CA HIS A 48 14.00 3.93 1.69
C HIS A 48 14.27 2.48 2.12
N TRP A 49 13.22 1.74 2.50
CA TRP A 49 13.27 0.30 2.72
C TRP A 49 12.57 -0.42 1.55
N PRO A 50 13.31 -1.07 0.64
CA PRO A 50 12.70 -1.85 -0.43
C PRO A 50 12.06 -3.11 0.16
N GLY A 51 10.76 -3.26 -0.11
CA GLY A 51 9.99 -4.45 0.22
C GLY A 51 9.39 -5.08 -1.03
N ASP A 52 9.12 -6.38 -0.97
CA ASP A 52 8.26 -7.00 -1.97
C ASP A 52 6.81 -6.56 -1.70
N TYR A 53 6.17 -5.98 -2.71
CA TYR A 53 4.79 -5.50 -2.66
C TYR A 53 3.91 -6.29 -3.66
N ALA A 54 4.18 -7.59 -3.75
CA ALA A 54 3.39 -8.54 -4.50
C ALA A 54 2.10 -8.93 -3.76
N GLY A 55 1.20 -9.60 -4.48
CA GLY A 55 -0.04 -10.16 -3.93
C GLY A 55 -1.05 -10.41 -5.03
N PRO A 56 -1.57 -9.36 -5.69
CA PRO A 56 -2.58 -9.51 -6.74
C PRO A 56 -2.01 -10.23 -7.97
N LEU A 57 -2.55 -11.41 -8.30
CA LEU A 57 -2.04 -12.19 -9.44
C LEU A 57 -2.59 -11.75 -10.80
N PHE A 58 -3.56 -10.84 -10.84
CA PHE A 58 -4.19 -10.38 -12.09
C PHE A 58 -3.37 -9.30 -12.84
N LEU A 59 -2.33 -8.72 -12.22
CA LEU A 59 -1.53 -7.65 -12.84
C LEU A 59 -0.54 -8.15 -13.90
N LEU A 60 0.17 -9.25 -13.62
CA LEU A 60 1.17 -9.84 -14.54
C LEU A 60 0.59 -10.32 -15.88
N PRO A 61 -0.56 -11.02 -15.91
CA PRO A 61 -1.21 -11.45 -17.15
C PRO A 61 -1.46 -10.31 -18.15
N GLY A 62 -1.94 -9.16 -17.67
CA GLY A 62 -2.20 -7.98 -18.51
C GLY A 62 -0.91 -7.41 -19.10
N LEU A 63 0.14 -7.27 -18.27
CA LEU A 63 1.43 -6.75 -18.70
C LEU A 63 2.08 -7.63 -19.77
N VAL A 64 2.12 -8.95 -19.56
CA VAL A 64 2.70 -9.91 -20.52
C VAL A 64 2.01 -9.79 -21.88
N ARG A 65 0.68 -9.66 -21.91
CA ARG A 65 -0.05 -9.48 -23.17
C ARG A 65 0.25 -8.15 -23.84
N LEU A 66 0.30 -7.05 -23.08
CA LEU A 66 0.64 -5.73 -23.63
C LEU A 66 2.00 -5.78 -24.34
N LEU A 67 2.99 -6.39 -23.69
CA LEU A 67 4.34 -6.55 -24.25
C LEU A 67 4.32 -7.39 -25.53
N LEU A 68 3.59 -8.51 -25.55
CA LEU A 68 3.43 -9.36 -26.74
C LEU A 68 2.77 -8.64 -27.92
N LEU A 69 1.78 -7.76 -27.67
CA LEU A 69 1.12 -6.97 -28.72
C LEU A 69 2.02 -5.86 -29.26
N SER A 70 2.81 -5.21 -28.40
CA SER A 70 3.67 -4.08 -28.78
C SER A 70 4.92 -4.50 -29.58
N SER A 71 5.47 -5.68 -29.31
CA SER A 71 6.73 -6.15 -29.90
C SER A 71 6.74 -7.68 -30.10
N PRO A 72 6.02 -8.22 -31.11
CA PRO A 72 5.88 -9.65 -31.33
C PRO A 72 7.22 -10.39 -31.56
N THR A 73 8.21 -9.68 -32.12
CA THR A 73 9.51 -10.23 -32.51
C THR A 73 10.57 -10.17 -31.40
N LEU A 74 10.44 -9.28 -30.42
CA LEU A 74 11.41 -9.16 -29.32
C LEU A 74 11.13 -10.19 -28.20
N TYR A 75 9.86 -10.54 -27.98
CA TYR A 75 9.45 -11.40 -26.85
C TYR A 75 9.17 -12.85 -27.24
N ALA A 76 9.09 -13.19 -28.53
CA ALA A 76 8.98 -14.59 -28.97
C ALA A 76 10.21 -15.44 -28.62
N PHE A 77 11.37 -14.82 -28.37
CA PHE A 77 12.60 -15.49 -27.93
C PHE A 77 12.79 -15.52 -26.41
N ASP A 78 12.20 -14.57 -25.66
CA ASP A 78 12.42 -14.41 -24.22
C ASP A 78 11.18 -14.71 -23.34
N ALA A 79 10.00 -14.97 -23.90
CA ALA A 79 8.80 -15.29 -23.11
C ALA A 79 8.97 -16.49 -22.14
N PRO A 80 9.70 -17.58 -22.47
CA PRO A 80 10.04 -18.62 -21.50
C PRO A 80 11.10 -18.16 -20.49
N PHE A 81 11.98 -17.21 -20.85
CA PHE A 81 13.08 -16.74 -20.03
C PHE A 81 12.67 -15.67 -19.01
N MET A 82 11.65 -14.85 -19.29
CA MET A 82 11.06 -13.91 -18.34
C MET A 82 10.30 -14.63 -17.21
N LEU A 83 9.85 -15.86 -17.46
CA LEU A 83 9.23 -16.77 -16.49
C LEU A 83 10.25 -17.71 -15.82
N LEU A 84 11.48 -17.80 -16.34
CA LEU A 84 12.58 -18.62 -15.84
C LEU A 84 13.86 -17.78 -15.72
N VAL A 85 13.81 -16.59 -15.13
CA VAL A 85 15.04 -15.90 -14.71
C VAL A 85 15.56 -16.61 -13.46
N PRO A 86 16.71 -17.32 -13.50
CA PRO A 86 17.30 -17.92 -12.32
C PRO A 86 18.11 -16.85 -11.58
N SER A 87 17.44 -15.82 -11.06
CA SER A 87 18.07 -14.78 -10.25
C SER A 87 17.07 -14.15 -9.29
N ASN A 88 16.71 -14.88 -8.24
CA ASN A 88 16.38 -14.42 -6.88
C ASN A 88 15.48 -13.17 -6.65
N ARG A 89 14.74 -12.65 -7.63
CA ARG A 89 13.92 -11.44 -7.40
C ARG A 89 12.53 -11.39 -8.04
N LEU A 90 12.11 -12.36 -8.85
CA LEU A 90 10.73 -12.50 -9.33
C LEU A 90 10.55 -13.95 -9.82
N CYS A 91 10.41 -14.90 -8.89
CA CYS A 91 9.96 -16.26 -9.21
C CYS A 91 8.62 -16.45 -8.51
N PHE A 92 7.53 -16.46 -9.27
CA PHE A 92 6.32 -17.13 -8.81
C PHE A 92 6.51 -18.61 -9.12
N SER A 93 6.85 -19.41 -8.12
CA SER A 93 6.78 -20.86 -8.28
C SER A 93 5.31 -21.27 -8.43
N VAL A 94 5.04 -22.42 -9.06
CA VAL A 94 3.69 -23.02 -9.08
C VAL A 94 3.11 -23.13 -7.66
N GLN A 95 3.97 -23.29 -6.66
CA GLN A 95 3.61 -23.31 -5.24
C GLN A 95 3.03 -21.96 -4.76
N ASP A 96 3.60 -20.84 -5.18
CA ASP A 96 3.20 -19.51 -4.72
C ASP A 96 1.81 -19.13 -5.25
N VAL A 97 1.56 -19.48 -6.52
CA VAL A 97 0.25 -19.32 -7.18
C VAL A 97 -0.84 -20.17 -6.51
N LEU A 98 -0.51 -21.39 -6.06
CA LEU A 98 -1.47 -22.31 -5.43
C LEU A 98 -1.78 -21.97 -3.97
N VAL A 99 -0.89 -21.25 -3.27
CA VAL A 99 -0.99 -21.04 -1.81
C VAL A 99 -1.58 -19.67 -1.43
N HIS A 100 -1.31 -18.61 -2.21
CA HIS A 100 -1.57 -17.23 -1.75
C HIS A 100 -2.77 -16.54 -2.41
N SER A 101 -3.48 -17.21 -3.32
CA SER A 101 -4.48 -16.54 -4.14
C SER A 101 -5.85 -17.19 -4.07
N PRO A 102 -6.95 -16.41 -4.15
CA PRO A 102 -8.29 -16.95 -4.34
C PRO A 102 -8.32 -17.88 -5.54
N LYS A 103 -9.15 -18.93 -5.50
CA LYS A 103 -9.17 -19.98 -6.53
C LYS A 103 -9.26 -19.46 -7.95
N GLU A 104 -9.89 -18.32 -8.18
CA GLU A 104 -10.07 -17.66 -9.48
C GLU A 104 -8.79 -16.97 -9.99
N GLU A 105 -7.96 -16.43 -9.11
CA GLU A 105 -6.69 -15.76 -9.46
C GLU A 105 -5.55 -16.76 -9.77
N GLN A 106 -5.57 -17.93 -9.11
CA GLN A 106 -4.61 -19.01 -9.37
C GLN A 106 -4.65 -19.46 -10.84
N VAL A 107 -5.84 -19.38 -11.44
CA VAL A 107 -6.15 -19.82 -12.79
C VAL A 107 -5.45 -19.00 -13.85
N ILE A 108 -5.47 -17.67 -13.69
CA ILE A 108 -4.86 -16.75 -14.64
C ILE A 108 -3.34 -16.84 -14.53
N GLY A 109 -2.82 -16.96 -13.30
CA GLY A 109 -1.40 -17.21 -13.05
C GLY A 109 -0.90 -18.47 -13.74
N LEU A 110 -1.57 -19.61 -13.54
CA LEU A 110 -1.18 -20.90 -14.14
C LEU A 110 -1.29 -20.91 -15.68
N SER A 111 -2.19 -20.13 -16.27
CA SER A 111 -2.31 -20.00 -17.74
C SER A 111 -1.16 -19.24 -18.37
N VAL A 112 -0.79 -18.11 -17.77
CA VAL A 112 0.25 -17.23 -18.32
C VAL A 112 1.62 -17.91 -18.27
N ILE A 113 1.84 -18.78 -17.28
CA ILE A 113 3.10 -19.51 -17.13
C ILE A 113 3.14 -20.87 -17.86
N GLY A 114 2.08 -21.25 -18.58
CA GLY A 114 2.02 -22.51 -19.32
C GLY A 114 1.94 -23.77 -18.45
N ALA A 115 1.50 -23.63 -17.18
CA ALA A 115 1.49 -24.72 -16.19
C ALA A 115 0.07 -25.20 -15.83
N LEU A 116 -0.92 -24.94 -16.70
CA LEU A 116 -2.34 -25.29 -16.49
C LEU A 116 -2.59 -26.77 -16.20
N ASP A 117 -1.73 -27.64 -16.72
CA ASP A 117 -1.86 -29.09 -16.57
C ASP A 117 -1.19 -29.60 -15.28
N THR A 118 -0.57 -28.72 -14.48
CA THR A 118 0.13 -29.08 -13.24
C THR A 118 -0.76 -28.89 -12.01
N GLY A 119 -0.92 -29.97 -11.22
CA GLY A 119 -1.53 -29.90 -9.89
C GLY A 119 -3.06 -29.75 -9.79
N LEU A 120 -3.79 -29.55 -10.90
CA LEU A 120 -5.24 -29.32 -10.89
C LEU A 120 -6.05 -30.50 -11.46
N PRO A 121 -7.20 -30.87 -10.87
CA PRO A 121 -8.07 -31.93 -11.41
C PRO A 121 -8.76 -31.54 -12.74
N GLU A 122 -9.10 -32.51 -13.59
CA GLU A 122 -9.66 -32.29 -14.95
C GLU A 122 -10.91 -31.39 -14.99
N ASN A 123 -11.77 -31.46 -13.98
CA ASN A 123 -12.97 -30.60 -13.89
C ASN A 123 -12.59 -29.12 -13.67
N HIS A 124 -11.57 -28.86 -12.86
CA HIS A 124 -11.03 -27.52 -12.65
C HIS A 124 -10.33 -27.04 -13.92
N GLN A 125 -9.49 -27.87 -14.55
CA GLN A 125 -8.87 -27.53 -15.84
C GLN A 125 -9.91 -27.15 -16.90
N ARG A 126 -11.07 -27.80 -16.93
CA ARG A 126 -12.17 -27.49 -17.87
C ARG A 126 -12.84 -26.15 -17.57
N GLU A 127 -13.17 -25.88 -16.31
CA GLU A 127 -13.75 -24.59 -15.88
C GLU A 127 -12.74 -23.44 -16.04
N ILE A 128 -11.47 -23.73 -15.84
CA ILE A 128 -10.34 -22.81 -16.06
C ILE A 128 -10.19 -22.46 -17.52
N ARG A 129 -10.18 -23.47 -18.41
CA ARG A 129 -10.19 -23.22 -19.84
C ARG A 129 -11.43 -22.42 -20.21
N ARG A 130 -12.61 -22.70 -19.65
CA ARG A 130 -13.82 -21.88 -19.84
C ARG A 130 -13.62 -20.42 -19.40
N TYR A 131 -13.01 -20.19 -18.24
CA TYR A 131 -12.73 -18.86 -17.69
C TYR A 131 -11.70 -18.07 -18.51
N LEU A 132 -10.61 -18.73 -18.92
CA LEU A 132 -9.59 -18.17 -19.82
C LEU A 132 -10.15 -17.91 -21.21
N TYR A 133 -10.98 -18.81 -21.71
CA TYR A 133 -11.76 -18.60 -22.91
C TYR A 133 -12.58 -17.33 -22.76
N ASN A 134 -13.20 -17.04 -21.61
CA ASN A 134 -14.01 -15.84 -21.38
C ASN A 134 -13.21 -14.51 -21.24
N HIS A 135 -11.89 -14.56 -20.99
CA HIS A 135 -11.06 -13.37 -20.80
C HIS A 135 -10.51 -12.83 -22.14
N GLN A 136 -11.15 -11.77 -22.65
CA GLN A 136 -11.00 -11.17 -23.99
C GLN A 136 -9.57 -10.80 -24.41
N VAL A 137 -8.70 -10.48 -23.44
CA VAL A 137 -7.40 -9.85 -23.68
C VAL A 137 -6.47 -10.73 -24.54
N LEU A 138 -6.72 -12.04 -24.61
CA LEU A 138 -5.93 -12.97 -25.40
C LEU A 138 -6.42 -13.18 -26.86
N GLY A 139 -7.56 -12.60 -27.26
CA GLY A 139 -8.18 -12.86 -28.57
C GLY A 139 -8.77 -14.27 -28.68
N VAL A 140 -8.97 -14.93 -27.54
CA VAL A 140 -9.52 -16.28 -27.39
C VAL A 140 -11.02 -16.27 -27.04
N TYR A 141 -11.59 -15.09 -26.82
CA TYR A 141 -13.02 -14.87 -26.59
C TYR A 141 -13.62 -13.89 -27.57
N GLU A 142 -14.91 -14.06 -27.84
CA GLU A 142 -15.66 -13.05 -28.58
C GLU A 142 -15.99 -11.84 -27.70
N TRP A 143 -15.87 -10.64 -28.29
CA TRP A 143 -16.21 -9.40 -27.61
C TRP A 143 -17.68 -9.36 -27.14
N SER A 144 -18.58 -9.98 -27.90
CA SER A 144 -20.01 -10.12 -27.62
C SER A 144 -20.34 -10.89 -26.32
N GLY A 145 -19.40 -11.67 -25.79
CA GLY A 145 -19.62 -12.47 -24.58
C GLY A 145 -19.38 -11.70 -23.27
N ASN A 146 -19.01 -10.43 -23.31
CA ASN A 146 -18.83 -9.60 -22.10
C ASN A 146 -19.86 -8.49 -22.04
N ASN A 147 -20.15 -8.05 -20.82
CA ASN A 147 -20.93 -6.83 -20.62
C ASN A 147 -20.18 -5.63 -21.24
N PRO A 148 -20.88 -4.76 -21.98
CA PRO A 148 -20.24 -3.61 -22.59
C PRO A 148 -19.77 -2.62 -21.52
N LEU A 149 -18.59 -2.03 -21.74
CA LEU A 149 -18.12 -0.85 -21.03
C LEU A 149 -18.29 0.37 -21.96
N PRO A 150 -19.49 1.00 -21.99
CA PRO A 150 -19.79 2.04 -22.97
C PRO A 150 -18.95 3.29 -22.71
N PRO A 151 -18.05 3.72 -23.62
CA PRO A 151 -17.27 4.94 -23.42
C PRO A 151 -18.15 6.20 -23.37
N GLU A 152 -19.39 6.14 -23.88
CA GLU A 152 -20.36 7.24 -23.88
C GLU A 152 -20.74 7.70 -22.46
N ILE A 153 -20.53 6.86 -21.44
CA ILE A 153 -20.79 7.25 -20.04
C ILE A 153 -19.91 8.44 -19.60
N TRP A 154 -18.75 8.64 -20.22
CA TRP A 154 -17.88 9.80 -20.00
C TRP A 154 -18.42 11.10 -20.63
N LEU A 155 -19.42 11.02 -21.51
CA LEU A 155 -20.06 12.19 -22.13
C LEU A 155 -21.24 12.72 -21.31
N LEU A 156 -21.59 12.04 -20.23
CA LEU A 156 -22.63 12.50 -19.32
C LEU A 156 -22.25 13.86 -18.72
N PRO A 157 -23.23 14.72 -18.40
CA PRO A 157 -22.96 15.91 -17.60
C PRO A 157 -22.37 15.55 -16.22
N TYR A 158 -21.32 16.26 -15.79
CA TYR A 158 -20.59 15.96 -14.54
C TYR A 158 -21.45 15.97 -13.27
N PHE A 159 -22.59 16.67 -13.28
CA PHE A 159 -23.50 16.71 -12.12
C PHE A 159 -24.32 15.42 -11.93
N LEU A 160 -24.31 14.50 -12.91
CA LEU A 160 -25.02 13.24 -12.79
C LEU A 160 -24.25 12.29 -11.86
N PRO A 161 -24.90 11.64 -10.88
CA PRO A 161 -24.22 10.76 -9.91
C PRO A 161 -23.45 9.59 -10.52
N ILE A 162 -23.88 9.12 -11.69
CA ILE A 162 -23.25 8.01 -12.43
C ILE A 162 -22.07 8.45 -13.31
N HIS A 163 -21.71 9.73 -13.29
CA HIS A 163 -20.59 10.22 -14.09
C HIS A 163 -19.27 9.61 -13.58
N PRO A 164 -18.44 8.97 -14.43
CA PRO A 164 -17.24 8.26 -14.01
C PRO A 164 -16.24 9.11 -13.24
N GLY A 165 -16.16 10.42 -13.55
CA GLY A 165 -15.32 11.38 -12.82
C GLY A 165 -15.72 11.64 -11.36
N LEU A 166 -16.76 10.99 -10.85
CA LEU A 166 -17.16 10.96 -9.44
C LEU A 166 -16.82 9.63 -8.75
N PHE A 167 -16.36 8.62 -9.49
CA PHE A 167 -16.03 7.30 -8.96
C PHE A 167 -14.66 7.31 -8.28
N HIS A 168 -14.36 6.25 -7.54
CA HIS A 168 -13.03 6.06 -6.96
C HIS A 168 -11.94 6.05 -8.04
N ILE A 169 -10.80 6.67 -7.77
CA ILE A 169 -9.74 6.85 -8.77
C ILE A 169 -9.21 5.52 -9.31
N ASN A 170 -9.11 4.48 -8.47
CA ASN A 170 -8.65 3.17 -8.93
C ASN A 170 -9.68 2.46 -9.81
N ALA A 171 -10.99 2.74 -9.63
CA ALA A 171 -12.02 2.21 -10.53
C ALA A 171 -12.05 2.96 -11.88
N GLN A 172 -11.66 4.25 -11.89
CA GLN A 172 -11.53 5.02 -13.13
C GLN A 172 -10.30 4.63 -13.95
N MET A 173 -9.18 4.39 -13.29
CA MET A 173 -7.85 4.32 -13.92
C MET A 173 -7.22 2.92 -13.89
N CYS A 174 -7.77 1.96 -13.13
CA CYS A 174 -7.24 0.59 -12.96
C CYS A 174 -5.74 0.58 -12.57
N VAL A 175 -5.39 1.30 -11.51
CA VAL A 175 -3.98 1.56 -11.13
C VAL A 175 -3.42 0.46 -10.24
N GLY A 176 -2.22 -0.01 -10.58
CA GLY A 176 -1.32 -0.75 -9.67
C GLY A 176 -0.23 0.18 -9.14
N TYR A 177 0.29 -0.10 -7.95
CA TYR A 177 1.35 0.69 -7.33
C TYR A 177 2.74 0.21 -7.78
N ASN A 178 3.69 1.13 -7.88
CA ASN A 178 5.09 0.83 -8.18
C ASN A 178 5.90 0.44 -6.92
N GLY A 179 5.25 0.41 -5.76
CA GLY A 179 5.79 -0.02 -4.48
C GLY A 179 5.12 0.69 -3.29
N SER A 180 5.60 0.38 -2.09
CA SER A 180 5.14 0.92 -0.80
C SER A 180 6.17 1.85 -0.13
N GLN A 181 7.12 2.39 -0.90
CA GLN A 181 8.37 2.95 -0.37
C GLN A 181 8.16 4.06 0.67
N LEU A 182 7.30 5.05 0.37
CA LEU A 182 7.04 6.15 1.32
C LEU A 182 6.28 5.65 2.56
N TRP A 183 5.34 4.73 2.38
CA TRP A 183 4.57 4.12 3.45
C TRP A 183 5.48 3.37 4.43
N ASP A 184 6.36 2.52 3.91
CA ASP A 184 7.32 1.74 4.69
C ASP A 184 8.30 2.65 5.44
N VAL A 185 8.78 3.72 4.80
CA VAL A 185 9.69 4.67 5.44
C VAL A 185 9.03 5.41 6.60
N VAL A 186 7.79 5.87 6.44
CA VAL A 186 7.08 6.60 7.50
C VAL A 186 6.84 5.70 8.71
N PHE A 187 6.39 4.47 8.50
CA PHE A 187 6.19 3.52 9.61
C PHE A 187 7.50 3.06 10.23
N ALA A 188 8.54 2.82 9.44
CA ALA A 188 9.88 2.52 9.94
C ALA A 188 10.40 3.63 10.85
N VAL A 189 10.27 4.89 10.44
CA VAL A 189 10.69 6.05 11.24
C VAL A 189 9.91 6.10 12.55
N GLN A 190 8.58 5.94 12.52
CA GLN A 190 7.77 5.91 13.74
C GLN A 190 8.22 4.78 14.68
N ALA A 191 8.35 3.55 14.16
CA ALA A 191 8.77 2.40 14.96
C ALA A 191 10.16 2.60 15.58
N ILE A 192 11.11 3.14 14.83
CA ILE A 192 12.47 3.43 15.32
C ILE A 192 12.42 4.49 16.44
N LEU A 193 11.61 5.54 16.28
CA LEU A 193 11.47 6.59 17.29
C LEU A 193 10.90 6.08 18.60
N GLU A 194 9.89 5.20 18.54
CA GLU A 194 9.28 4.57 19.72
C GLU A 194 10.25 3.66 20.50
N THR A 195 11.34 3.20 19.88
CA THR A 195 12.36 2.40 20.59
C THR A 195 13.20 3.21 21.58
N ASN A 196 13.20 4.54 21.51
CA ASN A 196 14.09 5.44 22.27
C ASN A 196 15.60 5.16 22.08
N LEU A 197 16.02 4.47 21.01
CA LEU A 197 17.41 4.15 20.70
C LEU A 197 18.03 5.08 19.65
N ILE A 198 17.71 6.38 19.71
CA ILE A 198 17.99 7.38 18.67
C ILE A 198 19.48 7.47 18.32
N ASP A 199 20.37 7.45 19.32
CA ASP A 199 21.82 7.59 19.11
C ASP A 199 22.37 6.50 18.17
N LYS A 200 21.81 5.28 18.27
CA LYS A 200 22.25 4.13 17.47
C LYS A 200 21.60 4.06 16.08
N SER A 201 20.51 4.80 15.88
CA SER A 201 19.73 4.83 14.63
C SER A 201 19.85 6.16 13.87
N SER A 202 20.67 7.09 14.38
CA SER A 202 20.87 8.43 13.83
C SER A 202 21.12 8.48 12.31
N LEU A 203 21.98 7.61 11.78
CA LEU A 203 22.24 7.54 10.33
C LEU A 203 21.04 7.02 9.54
N MET A 204 20.34 6.00 10.05
CA MET A 204 19.14 5.47 9.40
C MET A 204 18.06 6.55 9.29
N LEU A 205 17.85 7.28 10.38
CA LEU A 205 16.90 8.38 10.48
C LEU A 205 17.28 9.55 9.56
N ARG A 206 18.58 9.86 9.43
CA ARG A 206 19.07 10.87 8.47
C ARG A 206 18.74 10.49 7.03
N ARG A 207 19.07 9.27 6.61
CA ARG A 207 18.78 8.79 5.25
C ARG A 207 17.27 8.75 4.98
N ALA A 208 16.48 8.26 5.94
CA ALA A 208 15.02 8.28 5.84
C ALA A 208 14.48 9.71 5.73
N HIS A 209 15.06 10.67 6.45
CA HIS A 209 14.69 12.07 6.36
C HIS A 209 15.02 12.70 5.01
N GLU A 210 16.18 12.42 4.45
CA GLU A 210 16.53 12.85 3.09
C GLU A 210 15.58 12.27 2.05
N TYR A 211 15.24 10.97 2.15
CA TYR A 211 14.25 10.32 1.30
C TYR A 211 12.90 11.02 1.37
N ILE A 212 12.40 11.27 2.58
CA ILE A 212 11.10 11.91 2.78
C ILE A 212 11.11 13.38 2.34
N LYS A 213 12.20 14.11 2.55
CA LYS A 213 12.35 15.49 2.07
C LYS A 213 12.30 15.56 0.55
N ASN A 214 12.97 14.62 -0.12
CA ASN A 214 12.92 14.48 -1.58
C ASN A 214 11.55 14.01 -2.07
N SER A 215 10.78 13.31 -1.21
CA SER A 215 9.43 12.79 -1.49
C SER A 215 8.29 13.69 -0.97
N GLN A 216 8.61 14.85 -0.38
CA GLN A 216 7.72 15.91 0.12
C GLN A 216 6.64 15.54 1.18
N VAL A 217 6.96 14.91 2.32
CA VAL A 217 6.04 14.90 3.52
C VAL A 217 6.77 14.63 4.86
N ALA A 218 7.23 15.61 5.67
CA ALA A 218 7.83 15.28 7.00
C ALA A 218 7.52 16.23 8.17
N LEU A 219 6.65 15.78 9.08
CA LEU A 219 6.41 16.46 10.36
C LEU A 219 7.18 15.85 11.54
N LEU A 220 7.24 14.52 11.63
CA LEU A 220 7.89 13.79 12.74
C LEU A 220 9.40 14.06 12.82
N LEU A 221 10.06 14.16 11.66
CA LEU A 221 11.51 14.33 11.57
C LEU A 221 11.97 15.75 11.90
N SER A 222 11.07 16.73 11.82
CA SER A 222 11.37 18.13 12.18
C SER A 222 11.65 18.33 13.67
N GLN A 223 11.27 17.37 14.52
CA GLN A 223 11.47 17.41 15.97
C GLN A 223 12.88 16.98 16.39
N MET A 224 13.65 16.38 15.48
CA MET A 224 14.98 15.89 15.79
C MET A 224 16.06 16.97 15.61
N PRO A 225 17.13 16.94 16.42
CA PRO A 225 18.26 17.84 16.24
C PRO A 225 18.84 17.77 14.82
N SER A 226 19.10 18.91 14.19
CA SER A 226 19.60 18.99 12.80
C SER A 226 20.96 18.33 12.61
N ASN A 227 21.78 18.24 13.66
CA ASN A 227 23.04 17.49 13.66
C ASN A 227 22.83 15.96 13.52
N ILE A 228 21.62 15.45 13.78
CA ILE A 228 21.27 14.04 13.66
C ILE A 228 20.63 13.77 12.30
N VAL A 229 19.58 14.52 11.93
CA VAL A 229 18.76 14.22 10.75
C VAL A 229 18.99 15.14 9.54
N GLY A 230 19.81 16.18 9.66
CA GLY A 230 20.03 17.18 8.61
C GLY A 230 19.04 18.36 8.67
N GLU A 231 19.08 19.22 7.65
CA GLU A 231 18.26 20.45 7.60
C GLU A 231 16.77 20.12 7.45
N PRO A 232 15.89 20.63 8.34
CA PRO A 232 14.47 20.32 8.35
C PRO A 232 13.76 20.77 7.06
N ILE A 233 12.60 20.19 6.78
CA ILE A 233 11.72 20.66 5.70
C ILE A 233 11.31 22.12 5.99
N ALA A 234 11.26 22.94 4.92
CA ALA A 234 10.78 24.30 5.02
C ALA A 234 9.35 24.33 5.59
N GLN A 235 9.10 25.23 6.54
CA GLN A 235 7.81 25.33 7.24
C GLN A 235 6.62 25.44 6.28
N ASP A 236 6.81 26.14 5.16
CA ASP A 236 5.80 26.29 4.10
C ASP A 236 5.34 24.95 3.52
N GLY A 237 6.24 23.97 3.39
CA GLY A 237 5.91 22.62 2.94
C GLY A 237 4.99 21.89 3.91
N LEU A 238 5.22 22.07 5.21
CA LEU A 238 4.37 21.47 6.25
C LEU A 238 3.00 22.13 6.31
N PHE A 239 2.94 23.45 6.14
CA PHE A 239 1.67 24.17 6.09
C PHE A 239 0.85 23.75 4.87
N ASN A 240 1.49 23.55 3.72
CA ASN A 240 0.82 23.02 2.53
C ASN A 240 0.27 21.61 2.74
N ALA A 241 1.01 20.72 3.39
CA ALA A 241 0.53 19.38 3.72
C ALA A 241 -0.69 19.42 4.66
N VAL A 242 -0.65 20.26 5.69
CA VAL A 242 -1.79 20.46 6.60
C VAL A 242 -2.99 21.06 5.86
N ASN A 243 -2.76 22.04 4.98
CA ASN A 243 -3.82 22.63 4.18
C ASN A 243 -4.49 21.58 3.29
N LEU A 244 -3.70 20.72 2.63
CA LEU A 244 -4.21 19.61 1.82
C LEU A 244 -5.06 18.65 2.66
N ILE A 245 -4.55 18.18 3.80
CA ILE A 245 -5.30 17.31 4.70
C ILE A 245 -6.64 17.98 5.08
N LEU A 246 -6.63 19.24 5.50
CA LEU A 246 -7.86 19.95 5.86
C LEU A 246 -8.87 20.05 4.71
N THR A 247 -8.42 20.07 3.45
CA THR A 247 -9.32 20.09 2.28
C THR A 247 -9.93 18.72 1.95
N LEU A 248 -9.37 17.64 2.48
CA LEU A 248 -9.79 16.25 2.23
C LEU A 248 -10.75 15.70 3.31
N GLN A 249 -11.16 16.51 4.29
CA GLN A 249 -12.16 16.10 5.27
C GLN A 249 -13.57 16.11 4.66
N ASN A 250 -14.28 14.98 4.75
CA ASN A 250 -15.67 14.88 4.34
C ASN A 250 -16.63 15.54 5.35
N ASN A 251 -17.87 15.80 4.93
CA ASN A 251 -18.85 16.55 5.72
C ASN A 251 -19.17 15.93 7.10
N ASN A 252 -19.20 14.59 7.18
CA ASN A 252 -19.39 13.79 8.39
C ASN A 252 -18.11 13.68 9.25
N GLY A 253 -16.96 14.14 8.76
CA GLY A 253 -15.70 14.23 9.50
C GLY A 253 -14.64 13.20 9.14
N GLY A 254 -15.01 12.14 8.40
CA GLY A 254 -14.08 11.08 8.01
C GLY A 254 -13.25 11.45 6.77
N PHE A 255 -12.18 10.68 6.59
CA PHE A 255 -11.23 10.82 5.49
C PHE A 255 -11.27 9.57 4.62
N ALA A 256 -11.34 9.79 3.31
CA ALA A 256 -11.17 8.74 2.32
C ALA A 256 -9.68 8.60 1.94
N THR A 257 -9.36 7.82 0.91
CA THR A 257 -7.97 7.48 0.59
C THR A 257 -7.26 8.55 -0.25
N TYR A 258 -7.83 8.91 -1.40
CA TYR A 258 -7.20 9.80 -2.38
C TYR A 258 -7.92 11.13 -2.49
N GLU A 259 -9.25 11.11 -2.39
CA GLU A 259 -10.10 12.24 -2.67
C GLU A 259 -11.19 12.41 -1.61
N LEU A 260 -12.11 13.35 -1.82
CA LEU A 260 -13.36 13.36 -1.06
C LEU A 260 -14.26 12.24 -1.57
N THR A 261 -15.16 11.75 -0.73
CA THR A 261 -16.26 10.89 -1.18
C THR A 261 -17.19 11.74 -2.05
N ARG A 262 -17.10 11.57 -3.37
CA ARG A 262 -17.78 12.41 -4.38
C ARG A 262 -19.14 11.88 -4.82
N SER A 263 -19.51 10.71 -4.35
CA SER A 263 -20.67 9.96 -4.83
C SER A 263 -21.36 9.21 -3.69
N TYR A 264 -22.47 8.53 -4.00
CA TYR A 264 -23.35 7.90 -3.01
C TYR A 264 -23.15 6.38 -2.96
N ASP A 265 -23.31 5.79 -1.77
CA ASP A 265 -23.14 4.35 -1.52
C ASP A 265 -23.98 3.45 -2.45
N TRP A 266 -25.18 3.89 -2.85
CA TRP A 266 -26.03 3.10 -3.75
C TRP A 266 -25.42 2.89 -5.14
N LEU A 267 -24.41 3.67 -5.54
CA LEU A 267 -23.70 3.45 -6.80
C LEU A 267 -22.90 2.15 -6.81
N GLU A 268 -22.63 1.54 -5.66
CA GLU A 268 -22.02 0.22 -5.63
C GLU A 268 -22.91 -0.84 -6.30
N VAL A 269 -24.22 -0.60 -6.44
CA VAL A 269 -25.15 -1.49 -7.18
C VAL A 269 -24.77 -1.63 -8.65
N ILE A 270 -24.10 -0.64 -9.24
CA ILE A 270 -23.65 -0.69 -10.64
C ILE A 270 -22.22 -1.20 -10.77
N ASN A 271 -21.62 -1.71 -9.69
CA ASN A 271 -20.28 -2.27 -9.73
C ASN A 271 -20.22 -3.45 -10.72
N PRO A 272 -19.45 -3.32 -11.82
CA PRO A 272 -19.34 -4.37 -12.81
C PRO A 272 -18.27 -5.41 -12.44
N ALA A 273 -17.47 -5.16 -11.41
CA ALA A 273 -16.45 -6.10 -10.94
C ALA A 273 -17.11 -7.20 -10.12
N GLU A 274 -17.04 -8.42 -10.63
CA GLU A 274 -17.60 -9.61 -9.96
C GLU A 274 -16.77 -10.04 -8.74
N THR A 275 -15.48 -9.70 -8.73
CA THR A 275 -14.49 -10.19 -7.75
C THR A 275 -14.15 -9.16 -6.66
N PHE A 276 -14.48 -7.88 -6.84
CA PHE A 276 -14.14 -6.81 -5.90
C PHE A 276 -15.40 -6.05 -5.49
N GLY A 277 -15.64 -5.96 -4.19
CA GLY A 277 -16.67 -5.08 -3.61
C GLY A 277 -16.09 -3.74 -3.18
N ASP A 278 -16.97 -2.76 -2.98
CA ASP A 278 -16.66 -1.43 -2.44
C ASP A 278 -15.58 -0.68 -3.23
N ILE A 279 -15.68 -0.72 -4.57
CA ILE A 279 -14.70 -0.09 -5.47
C ILE A 279 -15.22 1.14 -6.20
N ILE A 280 -16.53 1.41 -6.20
CA ILE A 280 -17.11 2.45 -7.05
C ILE A 280 -16.91 3.85 -6.45
N ILE A 281 -16.87 3.97 -5.13
CA ILE A 281 -16.67 5.25 -4.45
C ILE A 281 -15.49 5.20 -3.47
N ASP A 282 -14.87 6.35 -3.22
CA ASP A 282 -13.83 6.48 -2.18
C ASP A 282 -14.52 6.57 -0.81
N TYR A 283 -14.67 5.43 -0.14
CA TYR A 283 -15.27 5.38 1.19
C TYR A 283 -14.34 6.00 2.24
N GLN A 284 -14.93 6.37 3.37
CA GLN A 284 -14.20 6.96 4.48
C GLN A 284 -13.80 5.88 5.48
N TYR A 285 -12.54 5.89 5.89
CA TYR A 285 -11.95 4.81 6.67
C TYR A 285 -11.45 5.27 8.03
N VAL A 286 -11.49 4.37 9.01
CA VAL A 286 -10.98 4.62 10.36
C VAL A 286 -9.45 4.83 10.33
N GLU A 287 -8.73 4.11 9.46
CA GLU A 287 -7.28 4.22 9.32
C GLU A 287 -6.88 5.60 8.80
N CYS A 288 -7.47 6.04 7.68
CA CYS A 288 -7.21 7.34 7.09
C CYS A 288 -7.56 8.47 8.06
N THR A 289 -8.71 8.35 8.74
CA THR A 289 -9.17 9.36 9.70
C THR A 289 -8.26 9.43 10.92
N SER A 290 -7.86 8.28 11.48
CA SER A 290 -6.97 8.22 12.65
C SER A 290 -5.57 8.73 12.33
N ALA A 291 -5.03 8.42 11.14
CA ALA A 291 -3.74 8.93 10.67
C ALA A 291 -3.76 10.46 10.51
N ALA A 292 -4.85 11.02 9.96
CA ALA A 292 -5.05 12.46 9.86
C ALA A 292 -5.09 13.13 11.23
N ILE A 293 -5.80 12.54 12.21
CA ILE A 293 -5.83 13.03 13.60
C ILE A 293 -4.41 13.05 14.20
N GLN A 294 -3.65 11.97 14.05
CA GLN A 294 -2.29 11.87 14.59
C GLN A 294 -1.36 12.93 13.98
N GLY A 295 -1.38 13.09 12.66
CA GLY A 295 -0.58 14.09 11.95
C GLY A 295 -0.94 15.52 12.34
N LEU A 296 -2.22 15.86 12.35
CA LEU A 296 -2.71 17.18 12.73
C LEU A 296 -2.47 17.48 14.23
N GLY A 297 -2.65 16.49 15.10
CA GLY A 297 -2.40 16.63 16.54
C GLY A 297 -0.93 16.89 16.84
N LEU A 298 -0.02 16.21 16.13
CA LEU A 298 1.41 16.48 16.21
C LEU A 298 1.75 17.88 15.68
N PHE A 299 1.12 18.29 14.58
CA PHE A 299 1.38 19.58 13.95
C PHE A 299 0.98 20.72 14.89
N MET A 300 -0.18 20.60 15.53
CA MET A 300 -0.68 21.57 16.49
C MET A 300 0.23 21.71 17.73
N LYS A 301 0.92 20.64 18.15
CA LYS A 301 1.92 20.72 19.22
C LYS A 301 3.15 21.53 18.81
N LEU A 302 3.60 21.37 17.57
CA LEU A 302 4.78 22.06 17.04
C LEU A 302 4.51 23.50 16.59
N TYR A 303 3.32 23.75 16.03
CA TYR A 303 2.91 25.04 15.47
C TYR A 303 1.57 25.48 16.08
N PRO A 304 1.54 25.81 17.39
CA PRO A 304 0.31 26.00 18.14
C PRO A 304 -0.55 27.20 17.70
N VAL A 305 -0.02 28.08 16.84
CA VAL A 305 -0.70 29.28 16.34
C VAL A 305 -1.31 29.08 14.94
N HIS A 306 -0.74 28.19 14.12
CA HIS A 306 -1.13 28.05 12.72
C HIS A 306 -2.46 27.29 12.56
N ARG A 307 -3.51 27.95 12.06
CA ARG A 307 -4.86 27.39 11.78
C ARG A 307 -5.45 26.54 12.93
N ARG A 308 -5.10 26.87 14.17
CA ARG A 308 -5.43 26.07 15.37
C ARG A 308 -6.92 25.73 15.47
N GLN A 309 -7.78 26.73 15.34
CA GLN A 309 -9.23 26.55 15.48
C GLN A 309 -9.79 25.59 14.43
N GLU A 310 -9.29 25.67 13.20
CA GLU A 310 -9.73 24.84 12.08
C GLU A 310 -9.24 23.40 12.26
N ILE A 311 -8.01 23.23 12.76
CA ILE A 311 -7.45 21.92 13.10
C ILE A 311 -8.21 21.28 14.27
N GLU A 312 -8.51 22.03 15.34
CA GLU A 312 -9.29 21.55 16.48
C GLU A 312 -10.71 21.14 16.06
N ALA A 313 -11.36 21.92 15.20
CA ALA A 313 -12.67 21.59 14.63
C ALA A 313 -12.62 20.33 13.74
N CYS A 314 -11.57 20.21 12.91
CA CYS A 314 -11.32 19.05 12.08
C CYS A 314 -11.16 17.77 12.92
N ILE A 315 -10.27 17.79 13.92
CA ILE A 315 -10.03 16.67 14.83
C ILE A 315 -11.32 16.30 15.58
N THR A 316 -12.07 17.28 16.07
CA THR A 316 -13.33 17.03 16.79
C THR A 316 -14.35 16.31 15.91
N LYS A 317 -14.49 16.70 14.64
CA LYS A 317 -15.38 16.01 13.69
C LYS A 317 -14.87 14.60 13.36
N ALA A 318 -13.57 14.45 13.16
CA ALA A 318 -12.94 13.18 12.86
C ALA A 318 -13.11 12.16 14.00
N VAL A 319 -12.98 12.58 15.26
CA VAL A 319 -13.26 11.73 16.43
C VAL A 319 -14.72 11.28 16.45
N ARG A 320 -15.67 12.20 16.23
CA ARG A 320 -17.10 11.85 16.15
C ARG A 320 -17.40 10.86 15.03
N PHE A 321 -16.72 10.97 13.89
CA PHE A 321 -16.83 9.99 12.82
C PHE A 321 -16.36 8.61 13.28
N ILE A 322 -15.16 8.50 13.87
CA ILE A 322 -14.60 7.23 14.38
C ILE A 322 -15.54 6.59 15.40
N GLU A 323 -16.09 7.37 16.34
CA GLU A 323 -17.08 6.89 17.32
C GLU A 323 -18.36 6.38 16.63
N SER A 324 -18.81 7.06 15.57
CA SER A 324 -20.06 6.70 14.88
C SER A 324 -19.99 5.40 14.08
N ILE A 325 -18.78 4.97 13.70
CA ILE A 325 -18.56 3.74 12.92
C ILE A 325 -18.03 2.57 13.78
N GLN A 326 -17.92 2.75 15.09
CA GLN A 326 -17.51 1.69 16.00
C GLN A 326 -18.59 0.61 16.09
N LEU A 327 -18.19 -0.66 16.03
CA LEU A 327 -19.08 -1.79 16.18
C LEU A 327 -19.51 -1.99 17.65
N PRO A 328 -20.66 -2.65 17.92
CA PRO A 328 -21.15 -2.84 19.29
C PRO A 328 -20.23 -3.62 20.22
N ASP A 329 -19.29 -4.40 19.69
CA ASP A 329 -18.27 -5.13 20.43
C ASP A 329 -17.02 -4.29 20.74
N GLY A 330 -16.99 -3.04 20.28
CA GLY A 330 -15.90 -2.09 20.46
C GLY A 330 -14.86 -2.12 19.34
N SER A 331 -14.99 -3.00 18.35
CA SER A 331 -14.07 -3.08 17.20
C SER A 331 -14.39 -2.05 16.11
N TRP A 332 -13.47 -1.89 15.17
CA TRP A 332 -13.67 -1.14 13.93
C TRP A 332 -13.35 -2.05 12.75
N TYR A 333 -14.09 -1.88 11.65
CA TYR A 333 -13.76 -2.53 10.39
C TYR A 333 -12.57 -1.82 9.73
N VAL A 334 -11.58 -2.59 9.27
CA VAL A 334 -10.29 -2.09 8.76
C VAL A 334 -10.03 -2.74 7.39
N ILE A 335 -9.60 -1.94 6.40
CA ILE A 335 -9.30 -2.42 5.05
C ILE A 335 -7.80 -2.68 4.86
N PHE A 336 -6.92 -1.98 5.60
CA PHE A 336 -5.47 -2.12 5.49
C PHE A 336 -4.77 -2.29 6.86
N PRO A 337 -4.24 -3.48 7.26
CA PRO A 337 -4.37 -4.83 6.70
C PRO A 337 -5.21 -5.79 7.57
N LEU A 338 -6.13 -6.52 6.91
CA LEU A 338 -6.85 -7.73 7.31
C LEU A 338 -7.72 -7.71 8.61
N CYS A 339 -9.04 -7.64 8.33
CA CYS A 339 -10.26 -7.88 9.13
C CYS A 339 -10.79 -6.74 10.00
#